data_AF-A0A7W7U2G9-F1
#
_entry.id   AF-A0A7W7U2G9-F1
#
_cell.length_a   1.000
_cell.length_b   1.000
_cell.length_c   1.000
_cell.angle_alpha   90.00
_cell.angle_beta   90.00
_cell.angle_gamma   90.00
#
_symmetry.space_group_name_H-M   'P 1'
#
loop_
_entity.id
_entity.type
_entity.pdbx_description
1 polymer ?
#
loop_
_entity_poly.entity_id
_entity_poly.type
_entity_poly.pdbx_seq_one_letter_code
_entity_poly.pdbx_strand_id
1 'polypeptide(L)'
;MNTPMSLVHVPGGPLLLPADEVTDLLRRLATCWLDSAGVEDSGLEPETVEALVDSVTEVADRIDTECIALMPFRGGEDGRSGGPEGRRGR
;
A
#
# COMPACT_ATOMS: atom_id res chain seq x y z
N MET A 1 16.77 1.19 -5.29
CA MET A 1 16.34 1.51 -3.92
C MET A 1 14.94 2.08 -4.02
N ASN A 2 13.92 1.33 -3.57
CA ASN A 2 12.55 1.84 -3.44
C ASN A 2 12.49 2.59 -2.10
N THR A 3 12.12 3.86 -2.13
CA THR A 3 11.99 4.67 -0.92
C THR A 3 10.64 4.33 -0.27
N PRO A 4 10.59 3.82 0.96
CA PRO A 4 9.32 3.52 1.62
C PRO A 4 8.52 4.80 1.84
N MET A 5 7.24 4.80 1.45
CA MET A 5 6.31 5.89 1.72
C MET A 5 5.89 5.88 3.19
N SER A 6 5.93 7.05 3.84
CA SER A 6 5.54 7.21 5.24
C SER A 6 4.13 7.82 5.36
N LEU A 7 3.28 7.18 6.19
CA LEU A 7 1.85 7.49 6.32
C LEU A 7 1.49 8.52 7.40
N VAL A 8 2.42 8.85 8.30
CA VAL A 8 2.14 9.76 9.41
C VAL A 8 3.29 10.77 9.49
N HIS A 9 3.04 12.01 9.89
CA HIS A 9 4.07 13.02 10.18
C HIS A 9 3.89 13.53 11.63
N VAL A 10 4.95 13.51 12.46
CA VAL A 10 4.93 14.12 13.80
C VAL A 10 5.54 15.52 13.63
N PRO A 11 4.94 16.57 14.21
CA PRO A 11 5.62 17.86 14.31
C PRO A 11 6.90 17.71 15.14
N GLY A 12 8.06 17.61 14.47
CA GLY A 12 9.38 17.57 15.10
C GLY A 12 10.12 16.22 15.12
N GLY A 13 9.63 15.18 14.45
CA GLY A 13 10.37 13.90 14.34
C GLY A 13 9.86 13.01 13.20
N PRO A 14 10.68 12.07 12.68
CA PRO A 14 10.23 11.20 11.60
C PRO A 14 9.22 10.18 12.14
N LEU A 15 8.11 9.99 11.43
CA LEU A 15 7.26 8.82 11.60
C LEU A 15 7.71 7.76 10.60
N LEU A 16 8.03 6.58 11.12
CA LEU A 16 8.90 5.58 10.49
C LEU A 16 8.22 4.21 10.41
N LEU A 17 6.95 4.16 10.01
CA LEU A 17 6.30 2.89 9.67
C LEU A 17 6.08 2.85 8.16
N PRO A 18 6.76 1.95 7.44
CA PRO A 18 6.51 1.71 6.03
C PRO A 18 5.04 1.36 5.79
N ALA A 19 4.46 1.87 4.71
CA ALA A 19 3.06 1.63 4.40
C ALA A 19 2.71 0.13 4.28
N ASP A 20 3.63 -0.67 3.74
CA ASP A 20 3.51 -2.13 3.66
C ASP A 20 3.45 -2.79 5.05
N GLU A 21 4.25 -2.33 6.01
CA GLU A 21 4.18 -2.83 7.39
C GLU A 21 2.85 -2.47 8.07
N VAL A 22 2.30 -1.29 7.76
CA VAL A 22 1.00 -0.85 8.30
C VAL A 22 -0.13 -1.67 7.69
N THR A 23 -0.16 -1.86 6.37
CA THR A 23 -1.22 -2.63 5.71
C THR A 23 -1.17 -4.10 6.08
N ASP A 24 0.02 -4.68 6.25
CA ASP A 24 0.19 -6.03 6.78
C ASP A 24 -0.35 -6.16 8.21
N LEU A 25 -0.10 -5.17 9.08
CA LEU A 25 -0.64 -5.18 10.45
C LEU A 25 -2.17 -5.14 10.46
N LEU A 26 -2.78 -4.29 9.63
CA LEU A 26 -4.23 -4.17 9.51
C LEU A 26 -4.86 -5.48 9.02
N ARG A 27 -4.25 -6.13 8.01
CA ARG A 27 -4.70 -7.43 7.49
C ARG A 27 -4.56 -8.57 8.50
N ARG A 28 -3.48 -8.57 9.29
CA ARG A 28 -3.31 -9.52 10.41
C ARG A 28 -4.34 -9.30 11.51
N LEU A 29 -4.66 -8.04 11.82
CA LEU A 29 -5.68 -7.70 12.81
C LEU A 29 -7.05 -8.22 12.37
N ALA A 30 -7.44 -7.99 11.11
CA ALA A 30 -8.66 -8.57 10.52
C ALA A 30 -8.70 -10.10 10.68
N THR A 31 -7.62 -10.78 10.32
CA THR A 31 -7.52 -12.25 10.45
C THR A 31 -7.68 -12.71 11.90
N CYS A 32 -7.06 -12.00 12.84
CA CYS A 32 -7.13 -12.32 14.27
C CYS A 32 -8.55 -12.16 14.83
N TRP A 33 -9.28 -11.15 14.38
CA TRP A 33 -10.68 -10.96 14.77
C TRP A 33 -11.59 -12.06 14.23
N LEU A 34 -11.41 -12.47 12.97
CA LEU A 34 -12.15 -13.60 12.41
C LEU A 34 -11.88 -14.90 13.18
N ASP A 35 -10.61 -15.19 13.49
CA ASP A 35 -10.22 -16.36 14.27
C ASP A 35 -10.85 -16.32 15.68
N SER A 36 -10.79 -15.16 16.34
CA SER A 36 -11.38 -14.96 17.67
C SER A 36 -12.90 -15.12 17.67
N ALA A 37 -13.60 -14.66 16.62
CA ALA A 37 -15.04 -14.84 16.49
C ALA A 37 -15.44 -16.29 16.21
N GLY A 38 -14.57 -17.06 15.55
CA GLY A 38 -14.75 -18.49 15.29
C GLY A 38 -14.59 -19.39 16.52
N VAL A 39 -14.07 -18.88 17.64
CA VAL A 39 -13.98 -19.63 18.89
C VAL A 39 -15.36 -19.77 19.53
N GLU A 40 -15.73 -21.01 19.88
CA GLU A 40 -16.96 -21.31 20.64
C GLU A 40 -16.97 -20.49 21.95
N ASP A 41 -18.08 -19.83 22.25
CA ASP A 41 -18.26 -18.96 23.44
C ASP A 41 -17.38 -17.68 23.44
N SER A 42 -16.95 -17.20 22.27
CA SER A 42 -16.23 -15.92 22.15
C SER A 42 -17.04 -14.71 22.68
N GLY A 43 -18.36 -14.83 22.75
CA GLY A 43 -19.27 -13.74 23.11
C GLY A 43 -19.28 -12.59 22.09
N LEU A 44 -18.62 -12.78 20.94
CA LEU A 44 -18.55 -11.80 19.85
C LEU A 44 -19.72 -12.04 18.89
N GLU A 45 -20.39 -10.95 18.51
CA GLU A 45 -21.42 -10.98 17.48
C GLU A 45 -20.74 -11.10 16.10
N PRO A 46 -20.96 -12.21 15.34
CA PRO A 46 -20.25 -12.46 14.09
C PRO A 46 -20.43 -11.34 13.07
N GLU A 47 -21.64 -10.80 12.92
CA GLU A 47 -21.93 -9.73 11.95
C GLU A 47 -21.16 -8.44 12.30
N THR A 48 -20.97 -8.17 13.59
CA THR A 48 -20.18 -7.02 14.03
C THR A 48 -18.70 -7.21 13.73
N VAL A 49 -18.18 -8.42 13.93
CA VAL A 49 -16.78 -8.73 13.62
C VAL A 49 -16.53 -8.65 12.11
N GLU A 50 -17.42 -9.19 11.29
CA GLU A 50 -17.35 -9.08 9.83
C GLU A 50 -17.32 -7.60 9.39
N ALA A 51 -18.20 -6.75 9.92
CA ALA A 51 -18.21 -5.33 9.60
C ALA A 51 -16.90 -4.61 9.99
N LEU A 52 -16.29 -4.99 11.11
CA LEU A 52 -14.99 -4.45 11.55
C LEU A 52 -13.83 -4.93 10.65
N VAL A 53 -13.87 -6.19 10.24
CA VAL A 53 -12.91 -6.80 9.32
C VAL A 53 -12.97 -6.11 7.95
N ASP A 54 -14.17 -5.86 7.43
CA ASP A 54 -14.37 -5.15 6.17
C ASP A 54 -13.81 -3.73 6.28
N SER A 55 -14.16 -3.02 7.34
CA SER A 55 -13.71 -1.63 7.56
C SER A 55 -12.18 -1.52 7.63
N VAL A 56 -11.51 -2.44 8.34
CA VAL A 56 -10.05 -2.39 8.49
C VAL A 56 -9.32 -2.81 7.21
N THR A 57 -9.92 -3.72 6.44
CA THR A 57 -9.42 -4.14 5.12
C THR A 57 -9.53 -2.99 4.11
N GLU A 58 -10.64 -2.27 4.10
CA GLU A 58 -10.84 -1.09 3.24
C GLU A 58 -9.77 -0.02 3.51
N VAL A 59 -9.43 0.20 4.78
CA VAL A 59 -8.34 1.13 5.14
C VAL A 59 -6.99 0.66 4.58
N ALA A 60 -6.68 -0.63 4.69
CA ALA A 60 -5.44 -1.18 4.15
C ALA A 60 -5.37 -1.05 2.62
N ASP A 61 -6.47 -1.34 1.92
CA ASP A 61 -6.54 -1.24 0.46
C ASP A 61 -6.44 0.20 -0.05
N ARG A 62 -7.02 1.15 0.70
CA ARG A 62 -6.86 2.57 0.41
C ARG A 62 -5.41 3.02 0.55
N ILE A 63 -4.72 2.58 1.60
CA ILE A 63 -3.29 2.89 1.79
C ILE A 63 -2.47 2.36 0.62
N ASP A 64 -2.69 1.10 0.20
CA ASP A 64 -1.98 0.52 -0.95
C ASP A 64 -2.25 1.31 -2.23
N THR A 65 -3.51 1.71 -2.47
CA THR A 65 -3.90 2.51 -3.64
C THR A 65 -3.17 3.84 -3.69
N GLU A 66 -3.13 4.57 -2.58
CA GLU A 66 -2.41 5.86 -2.50
C GLU A 66 -0.90 5.67 -2.68
N CYS A 67 -0.32 4.60 -2.11
CA CYS A 67 1.10 4.30 -2.30
C CYS A 67 1.44 3.98 -3.77
N ILE A 68 0.58 3.22 -4.47
CA ILE A 68 0.73 2.95 -5.90
C ILE A 68 0.62 4.25 -6.71
N ALA A 69 -0.35 5.11 -6.40
CA ALA A 69 -0.53 6.39 -7.08
C ALA A 69 0.70 7.31 -6.97
N LEU A 70 1.47 7.17 -5.89
CA LEU A 70 2.64 7.98 -5.58
C LEU A 70 3.96 7.34 -6.03
N MET A 71 3.95 6.07 -6.46
CA MET A 71 5.12 5.45 -7.07
C MET A 71 5.47 6.19 -8.38
N PRO A 72 6.72 6.67 -8.55
CA PRO A 72 7.11 7.33 -9.78
C PRO A 72 6.95 6.34 -10.93
N PHE A 73 6.08 6.67 -11.88
CA PHE A 73 5.88 5.91 -13.10
C PHE A 73 7.21 5.84 -13.84
N ARG A 74 7.94 4.72 -13.71
CA ARG A 74 9.08 4.41 -14.56
C ARG A 74 8.53 3.98 -15.92
N GLY A 75 8.07 4.97 -16.69
CA GLY A 75 7.74 4.79 -18.09
C GLY A 75 8.94 4.16 -18.78
N GLY A 76 8.70 3.06 -19.49
CA GLY A 76 9.74 2.28 -20.16
C GLY A 76 10.66 3.17 -20.99
N GLU A 77 11.94 3.17 -20.63
CA GLU A 77 13.03 3.58 -21.50
C GLU A 77 13.22 2.51 -22.58
N ASP A 78 12.23 2.33 -23.47
CA ASP A 78 12.38 1.49 -24.64
C ASP A 78 12.85 2.34 -25.81
N GLY A 79 14.13 2.17 -26.10
CA GLY A 79 14.94 3.06 -26.91
C GLY A 79 14.49 3.24 -28.35
N ARG A 80 14.76 4.45 -28.86
CA ARG A 80 15.21 4.62 -30.24
C ARG A 80 16.59 5.25 -30.25
N SER A 81 17.57 4.35 -30.29
CA SER A 81 18.95 4.61 -30.68
C SER A 81 19.07 5.52 -31.89
N GLY A 82 20.06 6.41 -31.84
CA GLY A 82 20.96 6.66 -32.94
C GLY A 82 20.43 7.54 -34.06
N GLY A 83 20.85 8.81 -34.05
CA GLY A 83 21.07 9.52 -35.30
C GLY A 83 22.11 8.78 -36.16
N PRO A 84 22.06 9.00 -37.47
CA PRO A 84 23.28 9.51 -38.08
C PRO A 84 23.03 10.80 -38.85
N GLU A 85 23.98 11.70 -38.64
CA GLU A 85 24.40 12.78 -39.52
C GLU A 85 24.29 12.38 -41.01
N GLY A 86 23.49 13.11 -41.77
CA GLY A 86 23.28 12.94 -43.21
C GLY A 86 23.42 14.29 -43.93
N ARG A 87 24.65 14.57 -44.35
CA ARG A 87 25.11 15.67 -45.21
C ARG A 87 24.30 15.84 -46.53
N ARG A 88 24.25 17.10 -47.02
CA ARG A 88 23.91 17.66 -48.37
C ARG A 88 22.61 18.48 -48.33
N GLY A 89 22.57 19.79 -48.61
CA GLY A 89 23.38 20.65 -49.46
C GLY A 89 22.44 21.27 -50.50
N ARG A 90 22.18 22.58 -50.40
CA ARG A 90 21.64 23.41 -51.49
C ARG A 90 22.11 24.84 -51.34
#